data_AF-A0A815IBY3-F1
#
_entry.id   AF-A0A815IBY3-F1
#
_cell.length_a   1.000
_cell.length_b   1.000
_cell.length_c   1.000
_cell.angle_alpha   90.00
_cell.angle_beta   90.00
_cell.angle_gamma   90.00
#
_symmetry.space_group_name_H-M   'P 1'
#
loop_
_entity.id
_entity.type
_entity.pdbx_description
1 polymer ?
#
loop_
_entity_poly.entity_id
_entity_poly.type
_entity_poly.pdbx_seq_one_letter_code
_entity_poly.pdbx_strand_id
1 'polypeptide(L)'
;MDIKFIWTGSDAKALVYYITDYVTKSSLSFHDTFSLIQKNVASFGNISNQVDNTDNAIKRSRKFVLHCYNTLAFQQELSGAQVASYRMNWDDHYTTHRFQGLYLIQVERYLQTELNELRINRNLETNSHGSMMICCN
;
A
#
# COMPACT_ATOMS: atom_id res chain seq x y z
N MET A 1 16.48 19.61 -13.11
CA MET A 1 15.00 19.63 -13.12
C MET A 1 14.59 20.83 -13.95
N ASP A 2 13.66 20.66 -14.89
CA ASP A 2 13.10 21.76 -15.68
C ASP A 2 12.05 22.50 -14.84
N ILE A 3 12.22 23.80 -14.65
CA ILE A 3 11.29 24.64 -13.88
C ILE A 3 10.45 25.42 -14.89
N LYS A 4 9.19 25.03 -15.05
CA LYS A 4 8.21 25.72 -15.90
C LYS A 4 7.27 26.56 -15.05
N PHE A 5 7.04 27.79 -15.48
CA PHE A 5 6.04 28.67 -14.89
C PHE A 5 4.63 28.21 -15.26
N ILE A 6 3.74 28.15 -14.27
CA ILE A 6 2.34 27.80 -14.44
C ILE A 6 1.53 29.10 -14.38
N TRP A 7 0.97 29.52 -15.52
CA TRP A 7 0.30 30.81 -15.65
C TRP A 7 -1.18 30.78 -15.28
N THR A 8 -1.86 29.64 -15.43
CA THR A 8 -3.32 29.54 -15.26
C THR A 8 -3.72 28.46 -14.24
N GLY A 9 -4.89 28.65 -13.60
CA GLY A 9 -5.43 27.66 -12.67
C GLY A 9 -5.81 26.33 -13.32
N SER A 10 -6.18 26.34 -14.61
CA SER A 10 -6.42 25.12 -15.39
C SER A 10 -5.13 24.32 -15.59
N ASP A 11 -4.02 24.99 -15.90
CA ASP A 11 -2.72 24.32 -16.06
C ASP A 11 -2.22 23.76 -14.73
N ALA A 12 -2.41 24.51 -13.64
CA ALA A 12 -2.08 24.04 -12.29
C ALA A 12 -2.88 22.77 -11.94
N LYS A 13 -4.18 22.76 -12.21
CA LYS A 13 -5.04 21.59 -11.97
C LYS A 13 -4.59 20.40 -12.82
N ALA A 14 -4.37 20.59 -14.12
CA ALA A 14 -3.92 19.54 -15.03
C ALA A 14 -2.58 18.94 -14.57
N LEU A 15 -1.64 19.78 -14.14
CA LEU A 15 -0.36 19.33 -13.59
C LEU A 15 -0.53 18.50 -12.31
N VAL A 16 -1.37 18.96 -11.37
CA VAL A 16 -1.61 18.22 -10.12
C VAL A 16 -2.21 16.84 -10.41
N TYR A 17 -3.19 16.74 -11.32
CA TYR A 17 -3.72 15.44 -11.74
C TYR A 17 -2.64 14.56 -12.39
N TYR A 18 -1.85 15.14 -13.30
CA TYR A 18 -0.78 14.40 -13.97
C TYR A 18 0.26 13.85 -12.98
N ILE A 19 0.72 14.67 -12.03
CA ILE A 19 1.64 14.24 -10.97
C ILE A 19 0.99 13.17 -10.10
N THR A 20 -0.27 13.38 -9.70
CA THR A 20 -0.99 12.43 -8.86
C THR A 20 -1.15 11.08 -9.54
N ASP A 21 -1.55 11.04 -10.82
CA ASP A 21 -1.65 9.81 -11.61
C ASP A 21 -0.30 9.09 -11.72
N TYR A 22 0.78 9.84 -11.89
CA TYR A 22 2.13 9.26 -11.93
C TYR A 22 2.59 8.71 -10.58
N VAL A 23 2.34 9.45 -9.50
CA VAL A 23 2.74 9.05 -8.13
C VAL A 23 1.90 7.89 -7.62
N THR A 24 0.61 7.87 -7.96
CA THR A 24 -0.32 6.79 -7.59
C THR A 24 -0.27 5.59 -8.52
N LYS A 25 0.47 5.68 -9.63
CA LYS A 25 0.71 4.54 -10.51
C LYS A 25 1.34 3.42 -9.69
N SER A 26 0.64 2.29 -9.62
CA SER A 26 1.08 1.16 -8.82
C SER A 26 2.48 0.71 -9.24
N SER A 27 3.37 0.61 -8.26
CA SER A 27 4.71 0.08 -8.46
C SER A 27 4.61 -1.41 -8.78
N LEU A 28 4.84 -1.76 -10.05
CA LEU A 28 4.89 -3.11 -10.60
C LEU A 28 3.62 -3.97 -10.37
N SER A 29 3.16 -4.69 -11.39
CA SER A 29 1.99 -5.57 -11.22
C SER A 29 2.32 -6.70 -10.24
N PHE A 30 1.38 -7.05 -9.35
CA PHE A 30 1.57 -8.14 -8.38
C PHE A 30 2.02 -9.45 -9.05
N HIS A 31 1.53 -9.72 -10.26
CA HIS A 31 1.90 -10.87 -11.06
C HIS A 31 3.40 -10.88 -11.40
N ASP A 32 3.96 -9.74 -11.81
CA ASP A 32 5.38 -9.63 -12.16
C ASP A 32 6.25 -9.83 -10.92
N THR A 33 5.90 -9.17 -9.81
CA THR A 33 6.54 -9.30 -8.50
C THR A 33 6.57 -10.76 -8.03
N PHE A 34 5.44 -11.46 -8.16
CA PHE A 34 5.31 -12.87 -7.79
C PHE A 34 6.18 -13.78 -8.67
N SER A 35 6.14 -13.58 -10.00
CA SER A 35 6.95 -14.35 -10.94
C SER A 35 8.45 -14.18 -10.67
N LEU A 36 8.86 -12.98 -10.26
CA LEU A 36 10.23 -12.68 -9.89
C LEU A 36 10.65 -13.45 -8.64
N ILE A 37 9.84 -13.39 -7.58
CA ILE A 37 10.12 -14.11 -6.33
C ILE A 37 10.18 -15.62 -6.58
N GLN A 38 9.28 -16.18 -7.40
CA GLN A 38 9.29 -17.59 -7.77
C GLN A 38 10.60 -18.00 -8.45
N LYS A 39 11.11 -17.19 -9.39
CA LYS A 39 12.42 -17.41 -10.02
C LYS A 39 13.57 -17.35 -9.01
N ASN A 40 13.51 -16.41 -8.05
CA ASN A 40 14.50 -16.29 -6.98
C ASN A 40 14.50 -17.51 -6.05
N VAL A 41 13.33 -18.06 -5.70
CA VAL A 41 13.22 -19.30 -4.90
C VAL A 41 13.92 -20.47 -5.59
N ALA A 42 13.66 -20.66 -6.90
CA ALA A 42 14.29 -21.73 -7.67
C ALA A 42 15.81 -21.56 -7.78
N SER A 43 16.28 -20.33 -8.02
CA SER A 43 17.71 -20.00 -8.10
C SER A 43 18.44 -20.17 -6.77
N PHE A 44 17.83 -19.71 -5.67
CA PHE A 44 18.42 -19.80 -4.33
C PHE A 44 18.56 -21.26 -3.86
N GLY A 45 17.60 -22.13 -4.21
CA GLY A 45 17.69 -23.57 -3.97
C GLY A 45 18.96 -24.17 -4.58
N ASN A 46 19.26 -23.83 -5.84
CA ASN A 46 20.44 -24.32 -6.55
C ASN A 46 21.76 -23.78 -5.98
N ILE A 47 21.82 -22.49 -5.62
CA ILE A 47 23.00 -21.85 -5.01
C ILE A 47 23.28 -22.42 -3.61
N SER A 48 22.23 -22.67 -2.83
CA SER A 48 22.36 -23.17 -1.47
C SER A 48 22.85 -24.62 -1.37
N ASN A 49 22.82 -25.38 -2.47
CA ASN A 49 23.41 -26.72 -2.55
C ASN A 49 24.93 -26.69 -2.80
N GLN A 50 25.48 -25.54 -3.22
CA GLN A 50 26.92 -25.34 -3.46
C GLN A 50 27.67 -24.70 -2.30
N VAL A 51 26.98 -24.00 -1.39
CA VAL A 51 27.58 -23.33 -0.24
C VAL A 51 27.51 -24.24 0.97
N ASP A 52 28.67 -24.54 1.56
CA ASP A 52 28.89 -25.50 2.65
C ASP A 52 27.75 -25.59 3.68
N ASN A 53 27.40 -26.82 4.06
CA ASN A 53 26.39 -27.22 5.05
C ASN A 53 26.64 -26.69 6.48
N THR A 54 27.56 -25.75 6.67
CA THR A 54 27.97 -25.21 7.98
C THR A 54 27.20 -23.95 8.38
N ASP A 55 26.42 -23.35 7.47
CA ASP A 55 25.69 -22.12 7.75
C ASP A 55 24.36 -22.41 8.48
N ASN A 56 24.20 -21.81 9.66
CA ASN A 56 23.03 -22.00 10.52
C ASN A 56 21.73 -21.62 9.77
N ALA A 57 20.64 -22.39 9.94
CA ALA A 57 19.40 -22.23 9.17
C ALA A 57 18.84 -20.78 9.19
N ILE A 58 19.06 -20.06 10.29
CA ILE A 58 18.68 -18.64 10.46
C ILE A 58 19.49 -17.71 9.53
N LYS A 59 20.78 -17.98 9.33
CA LYS A 59 21.61 -17.18 8.40
C LYS A 59 21.19 -17.41 6.97
N ARG A 60 20.83 -18.65 6.61
CA ARG A 60 20.31 -19.01 5.30
C ARG A 60 18.98 -18.32 5.00
N SER A 61 18.03 -18.30 5.95
CA SER A 61 16.76 -17.61 5.76
C SER A 61 16.92 -16.10 5.62
N ARG A 62 17.82 -15.48 6.41
CA ARG A 62 18.15 -14.05 6.26
C ARG A 62 18.74 -13.71 4.89
N LYS A 63 19.68 -14.53 4.39
CA LYS A 63 20.24 -14.36 3.04
C LYS A 63 19.18 -14.51 1.95
N PHE A 64 18.25 -15.46 2.11
CA PHE A 64 17.14 -15.64 1.18
C PHE A 64 16.24 -14.40 1.11
N VAL A 65 15.79 -13.90 2.27
CA VAL A 65 14.95 -12.70 2.33
C VAL A 65 15.66 -11.49 1.75
N LEU A 66 16.95 -11.31 2.05
CA LEU A 66 17.76 -10.22 1.50
C LEU A 66 17.89 -10.33 -0.03
N HIS A 67 18.08 -11.54 -0.55
CA HIS A 67 18.16 -11.77 -1.99
C HIS A 67 16.84 -11.42 -2.68
N CYS A 68 15.70 -11.91 -2.17
CA CYS A 68 14.38 -11.54 -2.69
C CYS A 68 14.16 -10.03 -2.65
N TYR A 69 14.51 -9.37 -1.54
CA TYR A 69 14.40 -7.92 -1.41
C TYR A 69 15.25 -7.19 -2.45
N ASN A 70 16.51 -7.57 -2.62
CA ASN A 70 17.40 -6.92 -3.60
C ASN A 70 16.88 -7.10 -5.03
N THR A 71 16.35 -8.27 -5.37
CA THR A 71 15.80 -8.52 -6.71
C THR A 71 14.52 -7.71 -6.96
N LEU A 72 13.68 -7.53 -5.93
CA LEU A 72 12.51 -6.65 -6.02
C LEU A 72 12.90 -5.17 -6.12
N ALA A 73 13.85 -4.73 -5.29
CA ALA A 73 14.35 -3.36 -5.28
C ALA A 73 15.00 -2.99 -6.62
N PHE A 74 15.64 -3.94 -7.31
CA PHE A 74 16.18 -3.72 -8.65
C PHE A 74 15.10 -3.43 -9.70
N GLN A 75 13.91 -4.01 -9.56
CA GLN A 75 12.78 -3.72 -10.46
C GLN A 75 12.05 -2.42 -10.12
N GLN A 76 12.32 -1.83 -8.96
CA GLN A 76 11.76 -0.54 -8.58
C GLN A 76 12.59 0.57 -9.22
N GLU A 77 11.99 1.29 -10.15
CA GLU A 77 12.59 2.52 -10.68
C GLU A 77 12.47 3.64 -9.65
N LEU A 78 13.60 4.17 -9.21
CA LEU A 78 13.68 5.36 -8.36
C LEU A 78 14.09 6.58 -9.19
N SER A 79 13.47 7.72 -8.91
CA SER A 79 13.84 8.98 -9.57
C SER A 79 15.26 9.37 -9.20
N GLY A 80 16.09 9.72 -10.19
CA GLY A 80 17.47 10.17 -9.95
C GLY A 80 17.54 11.40 -9.02
N ALA A 81 16.54 12.28 -9.08
CA ALA A 81 16.45 13.42 -8.16
C ALA A 81 16.21 12.97 -6.71
N GLN A 82 15.38 11.95 -6.50
CA GLN A 82 15.11 11.38 -5.18
C GLN A 82 16.38 10.74 -4.60
N VAL A 83 17.11 9.98 -5.42
CA VAL A 83 18.39 9.38 -5.00
C VAL A 83 19.43 10.45 -4.66
N ALA A 84 19.51 11.51 -5.45
CA ALA A 84 20.40 12.63 -5.19
C ALA A 84 20.04 13.35 -3.87
N SER A 85 18.77 13.69 -3.65
CA SER A 85 18.33 14.31 -2.39
C SER A 85 18.65 13.45 -1.17
N TYR A 86 18.38 12.13 -1.25
CA TYR A 86 18.73 11.19 -0.18
C TYR A 86 20.24 11.16 0.09
N ARG A 87 21.07 11.11 -0.96
CA ARG A 87 22.53 11.13 -0.84
C ARG A 87 23.06 12.44 -0.26
N MET A 88 22.42 13.56 -0.59
CA MET A 88 22.80 14.89 -0.09
C MET A 88 22.24 15.19 1.30
N ASN A 89 21.53 14.23 1.92
CA ASN A 89 20.82 14.41 3.18
C ASN A 89 19.86 15.62 3.15
N TRP A 90 19.22 15.82 2.00
CA TRP A 90 18.16 16.80 1.84
C TRP A 90 16.82 16.17 2.21
N ASP A 91 15.99 16.94 2.89
CA ASP A 91 14.65 16.52 3.23
C ASP A 91 13.81 16.39 1.95
N ASP A 92 12.93 15.39 1.91
CA ASP A 92 11.97 15.19 0.83
C ASP A 92 10.56 15.69 1.21
N HIS A 93 10.41 16.21 2.44
CA HIS A 93 9.17 16.73 2.98
C HIS A 93 9.30 18.20 3.40
N TYR A 94 8.73 19.11 2.60
CA TYR A 94 8.66 20.53 2.92
C TYR A 94 7.23 20.94 3.23
N THR A 95 6.89 21.04 4.51
CA THR A 95 5.59 21.55 4.94
C THR A 95 5.76 22.62 6.02
N THR A 96 4.94 23.67 5.95
CA THR A 96 4.87 24.68 7.02
C THR A 96 4.14 24.15 8.24
N HIS A 97 3.31 23.12 8.07
CA HIS A 97 2.37 22.61 9.07
C HIS A 97 2.42 21.09 9.11
N ARG A 98 2.18 20.53 10.30
CA ARG A 98 2.06 19.09 10.49
C ARG A 98 0.62 18.66 10.24
N PHE A 99 0.43 17.76 9.29
CA PHE A 99 -0.85 17.13 9.03
C PHE A 99 -0.95 15.80 9.78
N GLN A 100 -2.11 15.49 10.33
CA GLN A 100 -2.38 14.20 10.94
C GLN A 100 -3.02 13.28 9.91
N GLY A 101 -2.46 12.08 9.74
CA GLY A 101 -3.06 11.05 8.89
C GLY A 101 -4.41 10.61 9.43
N LEU A 102 -5.46 10.75 8.62
CA LEU A 102 -6.80 10.22 8.92
C LEU A 102 -6.95 8.85 8.26
N TYR A 103 -7.19 7.81 9.05
CA TYR A 103 -7.41 6.44 8.57
C TYR A 103 -8.85 6.26 8.08
N LEU A 104 -9.17 6.86 6.94
CA LEU A 104 -10.53 6.90 6.38
C LEU A 104 -11.17 5.51 6.26
N ILE A 105 -10.41 4.49 5.84
CA ILE A 105 -10.91 3.11 5.71
C ILE A 105 -11.38 2.55 7.06
N GLN A 106 -10.65 2.84 8.15
CA GLN A 106 -11.04 2.37 9.48
C GLN A 106 -12.29 3.09 9.97
N VAL A 107 -12.37 4.41 9.76
CA VAL A 107 -13.55 5.21 10.09
C VAL A 107 -14.76 4.73 9.31
N GLU A 108 -14.62 4.48 8.01
CA GLU A 108 -15.69 3.95 7.16
C GLU A 108 -16.19 2.60 7.66
N ARG A 109 -15.27 1.66 7.96
CA ARG A 109 -15.63 0.35 8.51
C ARG A 109 -16.39 0.46 9.82
N TYR A 110 -15.93 1.32 10.73
CA TYR A 110 -16.61 1.57 12.00
C TYR A 110 -18.05 2.06 11.79
N LEU A 111 -18.22 3.08 10.93
CA LEU A 111 -19.53 3.65 10.62
C LEU A 111 -20.45 2.63 9.93
N GLN A 112 -19.91 1.77 9.06
CA GLN A 112 -20.67 0.69 8.43
C GLN A 112 -21.16 -0.34 9.46
N THR A 113 -20.32 -0.71 10.44
CA THR A 113 -20.71 -1.63 11.52
C THR A 113 -21.85 -1.05 12.35
N GLU A 114 -21.70 0.18 12.86
CA GLU A 114 -22.75 0.89 13.62
C GLU A 114 -24.06 0.99 12.84
N LEU A 115 -23.99 1.36 11.55
CA LEU A 115 -25.18 1.45 10.70
C LEU A 115 -25.89 0.10 10.54
N ASN A 116 -25.13 -0.99 10.45
CA ASN A 116 -25.69 -2.34 10.32
C ASN A 116 -26.37 -2.78 11.62
N GLU A 117 -25.78 -2.50 12.78
CA GLU A 117 -26.37 -2.78 14.09
C GLU A 117 -27.71 -2.03 14.27
N LEU A 118 -27.75 -0.75 13.93
CA LEU A 118 -28.98 0.05 13.97
C LEU A 118 -30.08 -0.50 13.04
N ARG A 119 -29.70 -1.01 11.86
CA ARG A 119 -30.63 -1.65 10.92
C ARG A 119 -31.21 -2.95 11.47
N ILE A 120 -30.37 -3.77 12.12
CA ILE A 120 -30.81 -5.03 12.74
C ILE A 120 -31.80 -4.73 13.88
N ASN A 121 -31.46 -3.80 14.77
CA ASN A 121 -32.31 -3.44 15.91
C ASN A 121 -33.67 -2.90 15.46
N ARG A 122 -33.70 -2.04 14.43
CA ARG A 122 -34.95 -1.53 13.86
C ARG A 122 -35.82 -2.65 13.25
N ASN A 123 -35.22 -3.61 12.57
CA ASN A 123 -35.95 -4.75 12.00
C ASN A 123 -36.52 -5.68 13.07
N LEU A 124 -35.85 -5.81 14.23
CA LEU A 124 -36.35 -6.56 15.38
C LEU A 124 -37.55 -5.87 16.03
N GLU A 125 -37.51 -4.54 16.17
CA GLU A 125 -38.64 -3.74 16.69
C GLU A 125 -39.88 -3.84 15.78
N THR A 126 -39.71 -3.77 14.46
CA THR A 126 -40.83 -3.91 13.50
C THR A 126 -41.45 -5.31 13.52
N ASN A 127 -40.63 -6.36 13.69
CA ASN A 127 -41.12 -7.74 13.77
C ASN A 127 -41.81 -8.04 15.12
N SER A 128 -41.36 -7.41 16.21
CA SER A 128 -42.00 -7.50 17.53
C SER A 128 -43.41 -6.87 17.52
N HIS A 129 -43.56 -5.69 16.91
CA HIS A 129 -44.87 -5.04 16.76
C HIS A 129 -45.83 -5.81 15.84
N GLY A 130 -45.32 -6.39 14.75
CA GLY A 130 -46.12 -7.26 13.86
C GLY A 130 -46.60 -8.54 14.54
N SER A 131 -45.80 -9.13 15.43
CA SER A 131 -46.18 -10.37 16.14
C SER A 131 -47.17 -10.12 17.28
N MET A 132 -47.12 -8.97 17.97
CA MET A 132 -48.05 -8.63 19.04
C MET A 132 -49.47 -8.34 18.53
N MET A 133 -49.61 -7.91 17.27
CA MET A 133 -50.91 -7.68 16.63
C MET A 133 -51.60 -8.97 16.16
N ILE A 134 -50.86 -10.08 16.00
CA ILE A 134 -51.41 -11.37 15.53
C ILE A 134 -51.93 -12.23 16.71
N CYS A 135 -51.47 -12.00 17.94
CA CYS A 135 -51.92 -12.75 19.12
C CYS A 135 -53.22 -12.23 19.78
N CYS A 136 -53.85 -11.20 19.22
CA CYS A 136 -55.15 -10.68 19.65
C CYS A 136 -56.21 -10.88 18.56
N ASN A 137 -56.55 -12.13 18.26
CA ASN A 137 -57.78 -12.50 17.54
C ASN A 137 -58.19 -13.93 17.89
#